data_AF-A0A4Y2A272-F1
#
_entry.id   AF-A0A4Y2A272-F1
#
_cell.length_a   1.000
_cell.length_b   1.000
_cell.length_c   1.000
_cell.angle_alpha   90.00
_cell.angle_beta   90.00
_cell.angle_gamma   90.00
#
_symmetry.space_group_name_H-M   'P 1'
#
loop_
_entity.id
_entity.type
_entity.pdbx_description
1 polymer ?
#
loop_
_entity_poly.entity_id
_entity_poly.type
_entity_poly.pdbx_seq_one_letter_code
_entity_poly.pdbx_strand_id
1 'polypeptide(L)'
;MGRHSVVCIKYFSSQFIIKEDRVVRDDGSELVVARKIWKLTNDAYSSIFPNQPSYLSLSGKSPSEGITAIKLRDEQNFVECCTLILLKIFQETYAKKLGDGWLNHRNSILWNAHPLVDE
;
A
#
# COMPACT_ATOMS: atom_id res chain seq x y z
N MET A 1 -10.70 9.96 -13.86
CA MET A 1 -11.47 9.64 -12.63
C MET A 1 -12.94 9.94 -12.90
N GLY A 2 -13.84 8.96 -12.68
CA GLY A 2 -15.27 9.11 -12.96
C GLY A 2 -15.96 10.04 -11.96
N ARG A 3 -16.96 10.81 -12.41
CA ARG A 3 -17.67 11.87 -11.65
C ARG A 3 -18.49 11.38 -10.43
N HIS A 4 -18.42 10.10 -10.08
CA HIS A 4 -19.23 9.46 -9.04
C HIS A 4 -18.42 8.60 -8.04
N SER A 5 -17.10 8.80 -7.95
CA SER A 5 -16.32 8.14 -6.91
C SER A 5 -16.49 8.86 -5.56
N VAL A 6 -16.92 8.13 -4.55
CA VAL A 6 -17.00 8.62 -3.16
C VAL A 6 -16.09 7.77 -2.26
N VAL A 7 -15.50 8.39 -1.24
CA VAL A 7 -14.63 7.72 -0.26
C VAL A 7 -15.28 7.84 1.11
N CYS A 8 -15.32 6.73 1.85
CA CYS A 8 -15.90 6.72 3.20
C CYS A 8 -15.08 7.62 4.15
N ILE A 9 -15.76 8.36 5.02
CA ILE A 9 -15.12 9.32 5.95
C ILE A 9 -14.11 8.68 6.91
N LYS A 10 -14.25 7.37 7.20
CA LYS A 10 -13.30 6.61 8.04
C LYS A 10 -11.87 6.56 7.48
N TYR A 11 -11.69 6.86 6.19
CA TYR A 11 -10.39 6.88 5.53
C TYR A 11 -9.64 8.22 5.70
N PHE A 12 -10.26 9.21 6.33
CA PHE A 12 -9.67 10.52 6.60
C PHE A 12 -9.20 10.61 8.06
N SER A 13 -8.07 11.29 8.28
CA SER A 13 -7.64 11.64 9.63
C SER A 13 -8.68 12.54 10.30
N SER A 14 -8.85 12.40 11.62
CA SER A 14 -9.83 13.18 12.40
C SER A 14 -9.61 14.69 12.29
N GLN A 15 -8.37 15.13 12.07
CA GLN A 15 -8.02 16.55 11.88
C GLN A 15 -8.71 17.19 10.66
N PHE A 16 -9.07 16.38 9.66
CA PHE A 16 -9.76 16.85 8.45
C PHE A 16 -11.29 16.83 8.60
N ILE A 17 -11.82 16.29 9.70
CA ILE A 17 -13.26 16.12 9.90
C ILE A 17 -13.80 17.26 10.76
N ILE A 18 -14.54 18.16 10.14
CA ILE A 18 -15.23 19.27 10.79
C ILE A 18 -16.53 18.75 11.42
N LYS A 19 -16.52 18.63 12.75
CA LYS A 19 -17.67 18.22 13.57
C LYS A 19 -18.47 19.39 14.13
N GLU A 20 -17.86 20.57 14.21
CA GLU A 20 -18.43 21.77 14.83
C GLU A 20 -18.28 22.97 13.90
N ASP A 21 -19.28 23.83 13.88
CA ASP A 21 -19.18 25.17 13.31
C ASP A 21 -18.81 26.16 14.42
N ARG A 22 -17.86 27.04 14.14
CA ARG A 22 -17.39 28.08 15.06
C ARG A 22 -17.58 29.44 14.43
N VAL A 23 -18.19 30.37 15.16
CA VAL A 23 -18.35 31.77 14.76
C VAL A 23 -17.96 32.65 15.94
N VAL A 24 -17.06 33.59 15.69
CA VAL A 24 -16.68 34.61 16.67
C VAL A 24 -17.69 35.75 16.56
N ARG A 25 -18.32 36.12 17.68
CA ARG A 25 -19.22 37.27 17.77
C ARG A 25 -18.42 38.57 17.97
N ASP A 26 -19.08 39.70 17.79
CA ASP A 26 -18.45 41.03 17.92
C ASP A 26 -17.89 41.31 19.34
N ASP A 27 -18.40 40.61 20.35
CA ASP A 27 -17.93 40.67 21.74
C ASP A 27 -16.71 39.77 22.03
N GLY A 28 -16.20 39.06 21.02
CA GLY A 28 -15.10 38.12 21.13
C GLY A 28 -15.49 36.74 21.68
N SER A 29 -16.77 36.50 21.98
CA SER A 29 -17.25 35.18 22.41
C SER A 29 -17.37 34.22 21.22
N GLU A 30 -16.96 32.96 21.41
CA GLU A 30 -17.12 31.91 20.40
C GLU A 30 -18.46 31.20 20.55
N LEU A 31 -19.25 31.19 19.48
CA LEU A 31 -20.40 30.31 19.35
C LEU A 31 -19.95 29.02 18.65
N VAL A 32 -20.00 27.90 19.37
CA VAL A 32 -19.67 26.57 18.85
C VAL A 32 -20.95 25.75 18.74
N VAL A 33 -21.25 25.26 17.55
CA VAL A 33 -22.44 24.44 17.28
C VAL A 33 -22.04 23.11 16.65
N ALA A 34 -22.45 22.00 17.26
CA ALA A 34 -22.22 20.68 16.71
C ALA A 34 -23.01 20.48 15.40
N ARG A 35 -22.36 19.92 14.36
CA ARG A 35 -23.00 19.67 13.07
C ARG A 35 -23.75 18.34 13.09
N LYS A 36 -24.96 18.34 12.52
CA LYS A 36 -25.72 17.11 12.26
C LYS A 36 -25.07 16.23 11.18
N ILE A 37 -24.39 16.84 10.22
CA ILE A 37 -23.64 16.16 9.15
C ILE A 37 -22.21 16.69 9.18
N TRP A 38 -21.24 15.78 9.36
CA TRP A 38 -19.82 16.14 9.37
C TRP A 38 -19.35 16.53 7.97
N LYS A 39 -18.41 17.46 7.90
CA LYS A 39 -17.80 17.91 6.64
C LYS A 39 -16.31 17.65 6.65
N LEU A 40 -15.73 17.52 5.47
CA LEU A 40 -14.28 17.52 5.32
C LEU A 40 -13.77 18.95 5.10
N THR A 41 -12.54 19.22 5.51
CA THR A 41 -11.84 20.44 5.09
C THR A 41 -11.55 20.39 3.59
N ASN A 42 -11.36 21.55 2.95
CA ASN A 42 -11.14 21.63 1.50
C ASN A 42 -9.83 20.98 1.03
N ASP A 43 -8.85 20.88 1.93
CA ASP A 43 -7.53 20.29 1.75
C ASP A 43 -7.44 18.83 2.24
N ALA A 44 -8.57 18.24 2.61
CA ALA A 44 -8.62 16.88 3.14
C ALA A 44 -8.13 15.86 2.12
N TYR A 45 -7.17 15.04 2.53
CA TYR A 45 -6.74 13.86 1.80
C TYR A 45 -6.99 12.60 2.64
N SER A 46 -7.31 11.52 1.95
CA SER A 46 -7.47 10.20 2.55
C SER A 46 -6.12 9.63 2.98
N SER A 47 -6.04 9.13 4.20
CA SER A 47 -4.81 8.65 4.87
C SER A 47 -4.43 7.19 4.57
N ILE A 48 -5.31 6.40 3.96
CA ILE A 48 -5.21 4.91 3.97
C ILE A 48 -5.16 4.29 2.59
N PHE A 49 -5.02 5.06 1.51
CA PHE A 49 -4.76 4.41 0.23
C PHE A 49 -3.28 3.99 0.18
N PRO A 50 -2.97 2.69 -0.02
CA PRO A 50 -1.59 2.20 -0.08
C PRO A 50 -0.78 2.82 -1.22
N ASN A 51 -1.44 3.49 -2.16
CA ASN A 51 -0.85 4.25 -3.25
C ASN A 51 -0.95 5.77 -3.03
N GLN A 52 -1.18 6.26 -1.80
CA GLN A 52 -1.10 7.70 -1.55
C GLN A 52 0.32 8.16 -1.90
N PRO A 53 0.49 9.04 -2.89
CA PRO A 53 1.82 9.43 -3.30
C PRO A 53 2.52 10.13 -2.14
N SER A 54 3.77 9.75 -1.90
CA SER A 54 4.59 10.31 -0.81
C SER A 54 4.78 11.82 -0.91
N TYR A 55 4.49 12.43 -2.06
CA TYR A 55 4.52 13.89 -2.23
C TYR A 55 3.39 14.61 -1.46
N LEU A 56 2.33 13.90 -1.05
CA LEU A 56 1.23 14.44 -0.23
C LEU A 56 1.45 14.24 1.28
N SER A 57 2.42 13.43 1.68
CA SER A 57 2.83 13.29 3.09
C SER A 57 3.90 14.34 3.41
N LEU A 58 3.77 15.04 4.55
CA LEU A 58 4.67 16.10 5.08
C LEU A 58 6.16 15.69 5.21
N SER A 59 6.51 14.46 4.88
CA SER A 59 7.85 13.90 4.82
C SER A 59 8.22 13.67 3.35
N GLY A 60 8.44 14.76 2.62
CA GLY A 60 8.81 14.70 1.21
C GLY A 60 10.30 14.41 1.03
N LYS A 61 10.65 13.18 0.64
CA LYS A 61 11.84 12.96 -0.19
C LYS A 61 11.70 13.85 -1.43
N SER A 62 12.80 14.38 -1.95
CA SER A 62 12.74 15.24 -3.13
C SER A 62 12.04 14.51 -4.30
N PRO A 63 11.37 15.23 -5.23
CA PRO A 63 10.70 14.58 -6.36
C PRO A 63 11.59 13.61 -7.14
N SER A 64 12.89 13.92 -7.26
CA SER A 64 13.88 13.05 -7.91
C SER A 64 14.14 11.76 -7.11
N GLU A 65 14.31 11.85 -5.80
CA GLU A 65 14.47 10.67 -4.92
C GLU A 65 13.22 9.78 -4.96
N GLY A 66 12.03 10.39 -5.00
CA GLY A 66 10.76 9.67 -5.12
C GLY A 66 10.66 8.89 -6.42
N ILE A 67 10.99 9.52 -7.55
CA ILE A 67 10.97 8.87 -8.87
C ILE A 67 11.97 7.71 -8.93
N THR A 68 13.19 7.89 -8.42
CA THR A 68 14.20 6.83 -8.39
C THR A 68 13.77 5.65 -7.52
N ALA A 69 13.18 5.90 -6.35
CA ALA A 69 12.69 4.85 -5.47
C ALA A 69 11.50 4.07 -6.08
N ILE A 70 10.63 4.74 -6.84
CA ILE A 70 9.53 4.09 -7.56
C ILE A 70 10.10 3.17 -8.65
N LYS A 71 11.03 3.66 -9.48
CA LYS A 71 11.65 2.86 -10.54
C LYS A 71 12.35 1.63 -9.99
N LEU A 72 13.13 1.78 -8.92
CA LEU A 72 13.85 0.67 -8.29
C LEU A 72 12.88 -0.41 -7.78
N ARG A 73 11.77 0.00 -7.15
CA ARG A 73 10.75 -0.94 -6.66
C ARG A 73 10.04 -1.65 -7.82
N ASP A 74 9.71 -0.93 -8.89
CA ASP A 74 9.05 -1.52 -10.06
C ASP A 74 9.97 -2.52 -10.77
N GLU A 75 11.28 -2.23 -10.87
CA GLU A 75 12.28 -3.17 -11.37
C GLU A 75 12.41 -4.42 -10.50
N GLN A 76 12.44 -4.26 -9.17
CA GLN A 76 12.47 -5.39 -8.23
C GLN A 76 11.23 -6.29 -8.38
N ASN A 77 10.04 -5.68 -8.41
CA ASN A 77 8.78 -6.38 -8.61
C ASN A 77 8.75 -7.11 -9.96
N PHE A 78 9.29 -6.50 -11.01
CA PHE A 78 9.39 -7.11 -12.33
C PHE A 78 10.30 -8.34 -12.31
N VAL A 79 11.50 -8.23 -11.71
CA VAL A 79 12.44 -9.36 -11.59
C VAL A 79 11.81 -10.51 -10.80
N GLU A 80 11.18 -10.22 -9.65
CA GLU A 80 10.50 -11.23 -8.83
C GLU A 80 9.39 -11.93 -9.62
N CYS A 81 8.55 -11.16 -10.32
CA CYS A 81 7.49 -11.70 -11.17
C CYS A 81 8.06 -12.61 -12.26
N CYS A 82 9.13 -12.19 -12.94
CA CYS A 82 9.82 -13.01 -13.94
C CYS A 82 10.36 -14.31 -13.33
N THR A 83 10.98 -14.25 -12.15
CA THR A 83 11.50 -15.44 -11.46
C THR A 83 10.39 -16.43 -11.13
N LEU A 84 9.25 -15.96 -10.64
CA LEU A 84 8.10 -16.81 -10.32
C LEU A 84 7.50 -17.45 -11.58
N ILE A 85 7.38 -16.69 -12.67
CA ILE A 85 6.90 -17.20 -13.96
C ILE A 85 7.85 -18.27 -14.50
N LEU A 86 9.17 -18.03 -14.46
CA LEU A 86 10.17 -18.99 -14.91
C LEU A 86 10.16 -20.27 -14.06
N LEU A 87 10.07 -20.14 -12.74
CA LEU A 87 9.96 -21.29 -11.83
C LEU A 87 8.72 -22.12 -12.13
N LYS A 88 7.57 -21.46 -12.37
CA LYS A 88 6.33 -22.14 -12.73
C LYS A 88 6.45 -22.89 -14.05
N ILE A 89 6.97 -22.24 -15.10
CA ILE A 89 7.22 -22.88 -16.40
C ILE A 89 8.15 -24.08 -16.25
N PHE A 90 9.22 -23.93 -15.46
CA PHE A 90 10.18 -25.00 -15.18
C PHE A 90 9.49 -26.18 -14.49
N GLN A 91 8.71 -25.95 -13.44
CA GLN A 91 7.97 -27.00 -12.74
C GLN A 91 6.97 -27.71 -13.66
N GLU A 92 6.22 -26.97 -14.45
CA GLU A 92 5.25 -27.53 -15.41
C GLU A 92 5.91 -28.35 -16.52
N THR A 93 7.08 -27.92 -17.00
CA THR A 93 7.84 -28.66 -18.03
C THR A 93 8.55 -29.88 -17.45
N TYR A 94 9.12 -29.79 -16.24
CA TYR A 94 9.74 -30.94 -15.58
C TYR A 94 8.71 -31.99 -15.13
N ALA A 95 7.58 -31.57 -14.58
CA ALA A 95 6.49 -32.47 -14.17
C ALA A 95 5.96 -33.31 -15.36
N LYS A 96 5.88 -32.71 -16.55
CA LYS A 96 5.50 -33.42 -17.78
C LYS A 96 6.55 -34.45 -18.25
N LYS A 97 7.84 -34.26 -17.92
CA LYS A 97 8.92 -35.14 -18.39
C LYS A 97 9.22 -36.33 -17.47
N LEU A 98 8.90 -36.25 -16.18
CA LEU A 98 9.32 -37.27 -15.18
C LEU A 98 8.21 -38.26 -14.75
N GLY A 99 6.94 -38.04 -15.13
CA GLY A 99 5.83 -38.90 -14.73
C GLY A 99 5.64 -38.99 -13.19
N ASP A 100 4.95 -40.05 -12.71
CA ASP A 100 4.56 -40.23 -11.30
C ASP A 100 5.74 -40.45 -10.31
N GLY A 101 6.98 -40.53 -10.79
CA GLY A 101 8.18 -40.76 -9.97
C GLY A 101 8.58 -39.60 -9.03
N TRP A 102 7.89 -38.46 -9.11
CA TRP A 102 8.24 -37.23 -8.38
C TRP A 102 7.88 -37.23 -6.89
N LEU A 103 6.93 -38.07 -6.46
CA LEU A 103 6.42 -38.08 -5.07
C LEU A 103 7.49 -38.41 -4.02
N ASN A 104 8.64 -38.98 -4.39
CA ASN A 104 9.72 -39.33 -3.47
C ASN A 104 10.83 -38.26 -3.32
N HIS A 105 10.90 -37.23 -4.18
CA HIS A 105 12.03 -36.29 -4.15
C HIS A 105 11.73 -34.94 -3.47
N ARG A 106 10.44 -34.62 -3.26
CA ARG A 106 10.03 -33.38 -2.56
C ARG A 106 10.56 -33.29 -1.14
N ASN A 107 10.71 -34.43 -0.45
CA ASN A 107 11.28 -34.49 0.90
C ASN A 107 12.81 -34.34 0.92
N SER A 108 13.52 -34.55 -0.19
CA SER A 108 14.99 -34.43 -0.24
C SER A 108 15.45 -32.97 -0.39
N ILE A 109 14.67 -32.13 -1.07
CA ILE A 109 15.07 -30.75 -1.38
C ILE A 109 14.76 -29.80 -0.21
N LEU A 110 13.67 -30.03 0.54
CA LEU A 110 13.29 -29.21 1.70
C LEU A 110 14.22 -29.38 2.90
N TRP A 111 14.93 -30.51 3.04
CA TRP A 111 15.90 -30.72 4.13
C TRP A 111 17.26 -30.04 3.90
N ASN A 112 17.61 -29.70 2.66
CA ASN A 112 18.90 -29.06 2.34
C ASN A 112 18.84 -27.52 2.32
N ALA A 113 17.69 -26.93 2.66
CA ALA A 113 17.49 -25.48 2.72
C ALA A 113 17.43 -24.93 4.16
N HIS A 114 17.98 -25.66 5.14
CA HIS A 114 18.27 -25.08 6.45
C HIS A 114 19.60 -24.33 6.37
N PRO A 115 19.66 -23.01 6.61
CA PRO A 115 20.93 -22.32 6.67
C PRO A 115 21.73 -22.85 7.87
N LEU A 116 22.97 -23.24 7.59
CA LEU A 116 24.02 -23.37 8.61
C LEU A 116 24.17 -22.00 9.28
N VAL A 117 23.57 -21.87 10.46
CA VAL A 117 23.98 -20.90 11.46
C VAL A 117 24.97 -21.66 12.32
N ASP A 118 26.25 -21.54 11.98
CA ASP A 118 27.34 -21.98 12.84
C ASP A 118 27.88 -20.78 13.63
N GLU A 119 28.18 -21.12 14.90
CA GLU A 119 28.67 -20.35 16.05
C GLU A 119 29.92 -19.48 15.82
#